data_AF-K2HZI4-F1
#
_entry.id   AF-K2HZI4-F1
#
_cell.length_a   1.000
_cell.length_b   1.000
_cell.length_c   1.000
_cell.angle_alpha   90.00
_cell.angle_beta   90.00
_cell.angle_gamma   90.00
#
_symmetry.space_group_name_H-M   'P 1'
#
loop_
_entity.id
_entity.type
_entity.pdbx_description
1 polymer ?
#
loop_
_entity_poly.entity_id
_entity_poly.type
_entity_poly.pdbx_seq_one_letter_code
_entity_poly.pdbx_strand_id
1 'polypeptide(L)'
;MSIIPSRLDYINCKDVVELITNNSNKKRFIIIDVRGNDVGDLVIHTAINIPSPNFKDTATSLASIYKDYDLIIIHCMMSQTRGPTCAMILNECFKNEKYKESHVQIRILRGGFERFYSEYGERRELFDVVH
;
A
#
# COMPACT_ATOMS: atom_id res chain seq x y z
N MET A 1 22.16 -20.60 -5.08
CA MET A 1 21.63 -19.25 -5.35
C MET A 1 20.32 -19.12 -4.59
N SER A 2 20.33 -18.46 -3.43
CA SER A 2 19.10 -18.17 -2.70
C SER A 2 18.36 -17.09 -3.48
N ILE A 3 17.20 -17.44 -4.03
CA ILE A 3 16.30 -16.47 -4.67
C ILE A 3 15.82 -15.55 -3.55
N ILE A 4 16.37 -14.35 -3.46
CA ILE A 4 15.84 -13.32 -2.55
C ILE A 4 14.44 -13.00 -3.08
N PRO A 5 13.36 -13.22 -2.30
CA PRO A 5 12.01 -12.89 -2.74
C PRO A 5 11.94 -11.42 -3.13
N SER A 6 11.26 -11.10 -4.23
CA SER A 6 11.12 -9.70 -4.63
C SER A 6 10.44 -8.89 -3.53
N ARG A 7 11.00 -7.71 -3.22
CA ARG A 7 10.38 -6.77 -2.29
C ARG A 7 9.01 -6.31 -2.80
N LEU A 8 8.80 -6.33 -4.12
CA LEU A 8 7.60 -5.89 -4.81
C LEU A 8 6.77 -7.08 -5.34
N ASP A 9 5.49 -7.14 -4.99
CA ASP A 9 4.52 -8.12 -5.50
C ASP A 9 3.06 -7.59 -5.33
N TYR A 10 2.04 -8.37 -5.67
CA TYR A 10 0.64 -8.07 -5.42
C TYR A 10 0.10 -8.74 -4.14
N ILE A 11 -0.92 -8.14 -3.54
CA ILE A 11 -1.71 -8.71 -2.44
C ILE A 11 -3.19 -8.71 -2.80
N ASN A 12 -3.94 -9.75 -2.39
CA ASN A 12 -5.37 -9.83 -2.68
C ASN A 12 -6.19 -9.11 -1.61
N CYS A 13 -7.41 -8.70 -1.98
CA CYS A 13 -8.33 -7.99 -1.09
C CYS A 13 -8.58 -8.76 0.22
N LYS A 14 -8.82 -10.08 0.13
CA LYS A 14 -9.02 -10.95 1.30
C LYS A 14 -7.87 -10.85 2.31
N ASP A 15 -6.62 -10.83 1.84
CA ASP A 15 -5.45 -10.78 2.71
C ASP A 15 -5.33 -9.41 3.39
N VAL A 16 -5.70 -8.33 2.70
CA VAL A 16 -5.77 -6.99 3.29
C VAL A 16 -6.87 -6.90 4.34
N VAL A 17 -8.05 -7.49 4.09
CA VAL A 17 -9.13 -7.58 5.07
C VAL A 17 -8.67 -8.32 6.32
N GLU A 18 -8.01 -9.46 6.16
CA GLU A 18 -7.46 -10.23 7.29
C GLU A 18 -6.44 -9.41 8.09
N LEU A 19 -5.58 -8.65 7.41
CA LEU A 19 -4.64 -7.73 8.07
C LEU A 19 -5.34 -6.63 8.87
N ILE A 20 -6.44 -6.08 8.36
CA ILE A 20 -7.21 -5.04 9.05
C ILE A 20 -7.94 -5.63 10.27
N THR A 21 -8.63 -6.75 10.09
CA THR A 21 -9.57 -7.26 11.11
C THR A 21 -8.96 -8.25 12.09
N ASN A 22 -7.91 -8.96 11.69
CA ASN A 22 -7.33 -10.06 12.46
C ASN A 22 -5.81 -10.11 12.27
N ASN A 23 -5.14 -9.01 12.63
CA ASN A 23 -3.68 -8.90 12.62
C ASN A 23 -3.01 -9.73 13.74
N SER A 24 -3.26 -11.03 13.76
CA SER A 24 -2.79 -12.00 14.77
C SER A 24 -1.27 -12.02 14.93
N ASN A 25 -0.54 -11.83 13.83
CA ASN A 25 0.92 -11.73 13.81
C ASN A 25 1.46 -10.34 14.21
N LYS A 26 0.57 -9.39 14.57
CA LYS A 26 0.90 -8.01 14.93
C LYS A 26 1.83 -7.32 13.91
N LYS A 27 1.62 -7.60 12.62
CA LYS A 27 2.41 -7.01 11.55
C LYS A 27 2.23 -5.50 11.58
N ARG A 28 3.34 -4.76 11.53
CA ARG A 28 3.33 -3.32 11.32
C ARG A 28 3.14 -3.07 9.82
N PHE A 29 1.96 -2.61 9.43
CA PHE A 29 1.67 -2.31 8.03
C PHE A 29 1.08 -0.92 7.86
N ILE A 30 1.16 -0.40 6.64
CA ILE A 30 0.50 0.84 6.21
C ILE A 30 -0.14 0.64 4.85
N ILE A 31 -1.33 1.22 4.66
CA ILE A 31 -2.00 1.28 3.36
C ILE A 31 -1.83 2.71 2.82
N ILE A 32 -1.37 2.83 1.59
CA ILE A 32 -1.18 4.10 0.90
C ILE A 32 -2.09 4.12 -0.33
N ASP A 33 -3.10 4.97 -0.26
CA ASP A 33 -4.00 5.25 -1.36
C ASP A 33 -3.40 6.35 -2.24
N VAL A 34 -3.04 6.03 -3.48
CA VAL A 34 -2.47 7.00 -4.42
C VAL A 34 -3.49 7.57 -5.41
N ARG A 35 -4.80 7.40 -5.14
CA ARG A 35 -5.86 8.13 -5.85
C ARG A 35 -5.72 9.63 -5.61
N GLY A 36 -6.14 10.41 -6.60
CA GLY A 36 -6.14 11.86 -6.55
C GLY A 36 -7.57 12.36 -6.58
N ASN A 37 -7.96 13.05 -7.66
CA ASN A 37 -9.31 13.55 -7.87
C ASN A 37 -10.41 12.46 -7.84
N ASP A 38 -10.02 11.18 -7.97
CA ASP A 38 -10.90 10.01 -7.97
C ASP A 38 -10.94 9.26 -6.63
N VAL A 39 -10.47 9.88 -5.53
CA VAL A 39 -10.54 9.27 -4.19
C VAL A 39 -11.99 9.14 -3.69
N GLY A 40 -12.87 10.08 -4.04
CA GLY A 40 -14.26 10.12 -3.55
C GLY A 40 -14.33 10.28 -2.03
N ASP A 41 -15.40 9.76 -1.42
CA ASP A 41 -15.69 9.99 0.00
C ASP A 41 -15.06 8.93 0.94
N LEU A 42 -14.53 7.84 0.39
CA LEU A 42 -14.08 6.69 1.16
C LEU A 42 -12.66 6.27 0.80
N VAL A 43 -11.89 5.93 1.83
CA VAL A 43 -10.62 5.21 1.72
C VAL A 43 -10.69 3.91 2.50
N ILE A 44 -9.80 2.97 2.21
CA ILE A 44 -9.69 1.74 3.02
C ILE A 44 -9.29 2.13 4.44
N HIS A 45 -9.85 1.47 5.44
CA HIS A 45 -9.60 1.76 6.84
C HIS A 45 -8.09 1.83 7.14
N THR A 46 -7.67 2.85 7.87
CA THR A 46 -6.28 3.21 8.21
C THR A 46 -5.38 3.66 7.05
N ALA A 47 -5.91 3.78 5.83
CA ALA A 47 -5.12 4.25 4.69
C ALA A 47 -4.78 5.74 4.80
N ILE A 48 -3.57 6.10 4.38
CA ILE A 48 -3.20 7.50 4.12
C ILE A 48 -3.34 7.79 2.63
N ASN A 49 -3.89 8.95 2.28
CA ASN A 49 -3.97 9.38 0.89
C ASN A 49 -2.73 10.20 0.49
N ILE A 50 -1.98 9.69 -0.49
CA ILE A 50 -0.84 10.38 -1.10
C ILE A 50 -1.01 10.32 -2.62
N PRO A 51 -1.66 11.34 -3.23
CA PRO A 51 -1.95 11.33 -4.65
C PRO A 51 -0.72 11.08 -5.52
N SER A 52 -0.87 10.22 -6.54
CA SER A 52 0.25 9.79 -7.39
C SER A 52 1.12 10.93 -7.99
N PRO A 53 0.59 12.11 -8.38
CA PRO A 53 1.42 13.19 -8.89
C PRO A 53 2.47 13.69 -7.87
N ASN A 54 2.15 13.62 -6.58
CA ASN A 54 3.02 14.09 -5.50
C ASN A 54 3.93 12.97 -4.96
N PHE A 55 3.68 11.73 -5.39
CA PHE A 55 4.28 10.56 -4.75
C PHE A 55 5.81 10.54 -4.88
N LYS A 56 6.35 10.92 -6.04
CA LYS A 56 7.79 10.94 -6.30
C LYS A 56 8.55 11.80 -5.29
N ASP A 57 8.01 12.97 -4.96
CA ASP A 57 8.64 13.92 -4.04
C ASP A 57 8.55 13.44 -2.58
N THR A 58 7.54 12.61 -2.26
CA THR A 58 7.36 12.03 -0.91
C THR A 58 8.06 10.69 -0.70
N ALA A 59 8.41 9.96 -1.76
CA ALA A 59 8.84 8.57 -1.68
C ALA A 59 10.07 8.34 -0.78
N THR A 60 11.05 9.24 -0.82
CA THR A 60 12.24 9.16 0.05
C THR A 60 11.88 9.29 1.53
N SER A 61 10.94 10.17 1.86
CA SER A 61 10.44 10.35 3.23
C SER A 61 9.63 9.13 3.68
N LEU A 62 8.77 8.59 2.81
CA LEU A 62 8.01 7.37 3.08
C LEU A 62 8.94 6.18 3.37
N ALA A 63 10.00 6.00 2.57
CA ALA A 63 11.00 4.98 2.83
C ALA A 63 11.68 5.18 4.20
N SER A 64 11.99 6.42 4.58
CA SER A 64 12.61 6.71 5.88
C SER A 64 11.66 6.51 7.06
N ILE A 65 10.36 6.76 6.91
CA ILE A 65 9.34 6.62 7.96
C ILE A 65 8.99 5.14 8.17
N TYR A 66 8.83 4.39 7.07
CA TYR A 66 8.31 3.03 7.08
C TYR A 66 9.39 1.95 6.91
N LYS A 67 10.67 2.29 7.01
CA LYS A 67 11.77 1.31 6.86
C LYS A 67 11.73 0.14 7.86
N ASP A 68 11.14 0.35 9.03
CA ASP A 68 11.06 -0.65 10.11
C ASP A 68 9.66 -1.30 10.19
N TYR A 69 8.81 -1.08 9.17
CA TYR A 69 7.52 -1.76 9.02
C TYR A 69 7.72 -3.11 8.32
N ASP A 70 6.76 -4.02 8.49
CA ASP A 70 6.76 -5.31 7.82
C ASP A 70 6.21 -5.21 6.40
N LEU A 71 5.25 -4.29 6.17
CA LEU A 71 4.48 -4.24 4.94
C LEU A 71 3.99 -2.82 4.60
N ILE A 72 4.15 -2.43 3.34
CA ILE A 72 3.54 -1.24 2.73
C ILE A 72 2.63 -1.72 1.61
N ILE A 73 1.33 -1.43 1.70
CA ILE A 73 0.35 -1.75 0.68
C ILE A 73 0.03 -0.47 -0.09
N ILE A 74 0.20 -0.49 -1.41
CA ILE A 74 -0.10 0.65 -2.29
C ILE A 74 -1.25 0.27 -3.19
N HIS A 75 -2.19 1.19 -3.39
CA HIS A 75 -3.27 0.99 -4.36
C HIS A 75 -3.67 2.32 -5.03
N CYS A 76 -4.34 2.22 -6.17
CA CYS A 76 -5.10 3.34 -6.73
C CYS A 76 -6.55 2.91 -6.97
N MET A 77 -7.22 3.44 -7.99
CA MET A 77 -8.57 2.99 -8.35
C MET A 77 -8.60 1.53 -8.78
N MET A 78 -7.82 1.14 -9.79
CA MET A 78 -7.78 -0.23 -10.33
C MET A 78 -6.42 -0.94 -10.13
N SER A 79 -5.42 -0.22 -9.64
CA SER A 79 -4.02 -0.69 -9.53
C SER A 79 -3.39 -1.21 -10.84
N GLN A 80 -3.74 -0.61 -11.99
CA GLN A 80 -3.16 -0.97 -13.29
C GLN A 80 -2.00 -0.05 -13.73
N THR A 81 -1.98 1.19 -13.25
CA THR A 81 -0.95 2.19 -13.63
C THR A 81 -0.37 2.88 -12.40
N ARG A 82 -1.13 3.80 -11.78
CA ARG A 82 -0.65 4.63 -10.65
C ARG A 82 -0.13 3.79 -9.47
N GLY A 83 -0.88 2.78 -9.03
CA GLY A 83 -0.45 1.87 -7.95
C GLY A 83 0.89 1.19 -8.23
N PRO A 84 1.03 0.44 -9.35
CA PRO A 84 2.31 -0.15 -9.75
C PRO A 84 3.45 0.86 -9.89
N THR A 85 3.21 2.02 -10.53
CA THR A 85 4.23 3.05 -10.70
C THR A 85 4.74 3.60 -9.36
N CYS A 86 3.83 3.96 -8.45
CA CYS A 86 4.20 4.44 -7.11
C CYS A 86 4.95 3.36 -6.30
N ALA A 87 4.53 2.10 -6.40
CA ALA A 87 5.20 1.00 -5.73
C ALA A 87 6.61 0.76 -6.27
N MET A 88 6.83 0.89 -7.59
CA MET A 88 8.17 0.85 -8.18
C MET A 88 9.04 2.02 -7.69
N ILE A 89 8.52 3.25 -7.68
CA ILE A 89 9.25 4.42 -7.17
C ILE A 89 9.71 4.19 -5.73
N LEU A 90 8.81 3.73 -4.85
CA LEU A 90 9.16 3.46 -3.46
C LEU A 90 10.17 2.31 -3.34
N ASN A 91 10.00 1.25 -4.15
CA ASN A 91 10.95 0.14 -4.18
C ASN A 91 12.37 0.59 -4.59
N GLU A 92 12.50 1.51 -5.54
CA GLU A 92 13.80 2.08 -5.89
C GLU A 92 14.43 2.85 -4.71
N CYS A 93 13.64 3.58 -3.91
CA CYS A 93 14.15 4.22 -2.70
C CYS A 93 14.76 3.19 -1.72
N PHE A 94 14.14 2.01 -1.58
CA PHE A 94 14.61 0.93 -0.71
C PHE A 94 15.85 0.17 -1.23
N LYS A 95 16.28 0.41 -2.48
CA LYS A 95 17.57 -0.12 -2.99
C LYS A 95 18.78 0.68 -2.48
N ASN A 96 18.57 1.84 -1.87
CA ASN A 96 19.65 2.60 -1.26
C ASN A 96 20.30 1.82 -0.12
N GLU A 97 21.64 1.83 -0.03
CA GLU A 97 22.43 1.13 1.01
C GLU A 97 21.98 1.47 2.44
N LYS A 98 21.44 2.68 2.67
CA LYS A 98 20.84 3.11 3.94
C LYS A 98 19.73 2.17 4.44
N TYR A 99 19.04 1.49 3.52
CA TYR A 99 17.89 0.62 3.83
C TYR A 99 18.17 -0.86 3.60
N LYS A 100 19.44 -1.27 3.47
CA LYS A 100 19.80 -2.68 3.22
C LYS A 100 19.29 -3.65 4.30
N GLU A 101 19.22 -3.18 5.55
CA GLU A 101 18.73 -3.97 6.70
C GLU A 101 17.20 -3.95 6.81
N SER A 102 16.50 -3.15 5.99
CA SER A 102 15.05 -3.07 6.00
C SER A 102 14.43 -4.33 5.40
N HIS A 103 13.57 -5.01 6.16
CA HIS A 103 12.83 -6.18 5.71
C HIS A 103 11.44 -5.86 5.13
N VAL A 104 11.08 -4.57 4.99
CA VAL A 104 9.73 -4.17 4.57
C VAL A 104 9.33 -4.73 3.21
N GLN A 105 8.15 -5.34 3.11
CA GLN A 105 7.59 -5.75 1.83
C GLN A 105 6.74 -4.63 1.24
N ILE A 106 6.80 -4.46 -0.08
CA ILE A 106 5.91 -3.54 -0.81
C ILE A 106 4.93 -4.41 -1.60
N ARG A 107 3.64 -4.17 -1.40
CA ARG A 107 2.57 -4.91 -2.09
C ARG A 107 1.62 -3.96 -2.80
N ILE A 108 1.17 -4.37 -3.98
CA ILE A 108 0.15 -3.64 -4.74
C ILE A 108 -1.19 -4.35 -4.51
N LEU A 109 -2.21 -3.63 -4.05
CA LEU A 109 -3.55 -4.21 -3.90
C LEU A 109 -4.12 -4.56 -5.27
N ARG A 110 -4.32 -5.86 -5.52
CA ARG A 110 -4.84 -6.38 -6.79
C ARG A 110 -6.25 -5.83 -7.06
N GLY A 111 -6.43 -5.18 -8.20
CA GLY A 111 -7.71 -4.58 -8.59
C GLY A 111 -8.04 -3.25 -7.91
N GLY A 112 -7.16 -2.74 -7.04
CA GLY A 112 -7.30 -1.43 -6.41
C GLY A 112 -8.55 -1.26 -5.54
N PHE A 113 -8.92 0.00 -5.32
CA PHE A 113 -10.09 0.38 -4.54
C PHE A 113 -11.40 -0.13 -5.17
N GLU A 114 -11.52 -0.09 -6.50
CA GLU A 114 -12.72 -0.54 -7.21
C GLU A 114 -13.06 -1.99 -6.87
N ARG A 115 -12.09 -2.88 -6.99
CA ARG A 115 -12.29 -4.29 -6.64
C ARG A 115 -12.53 -4.48 -5.15
N PHE A 116 -11.79 -3.78 -4.29
CA PHE A 116 -11.95 -3.87 -2.84
C PHE A 116 -13.36 -3.45 -2.42
N TYR A 117 -13.86 -2.35 -2.96
CA TYR A 117 -15.22 -1.87 -2.70
C TYR A 117 -16.29 -2.80 -3.29
N SER A 118 -16.09 -3.33 -4.48
CA SER A 118 -17.01 -4.31 -5.08
C SER A 118 -17.14 -5.58 -4.24
N GLU A 119 -16.03 -6.07 -3.66
CA GLU A 119 -16.04 -7.28 -2.82
C GLU A 119 -16.50 -7.03 -1.37
N TYR A 120 -16.22 -5.85 -0.79
CA TYR A 120 -16.38 -5.61 0.65
C TYR A 120 -17.13 -4.32 1.01
N GLY A 121 -17.72 -3.60 0.07
CA GLY A 121 -18.34 -2.26 0.31
C GLY A 121 -19.46 -2.22 1.36
N GLU A 122 -20.11 -3.36 1.63
CA GLU A 122 -21.12 -3.49 2.69
C GLU A 122 -20.52 -3.54 4.11
N ARG A 123 -19.21 -3.83 4.23
CA ARG A 123 -18.48 -3.90 5.49
C ARG A 123 -17.91 -2.54 5.85
N ARG A 124 -18.74 -1.69 6.44
CA ARG A 124 -18.42 -0.28 6.75
C ARG A 124 -17.20 -0.12 7.65
N GLU A 125 -16.88 -1.10 8.49
CA GLU A 125 -15.69 -1.10 9.34
C GLU A 125 -14.36 -1.17 8.56
N LEU A 126 -14.41 -1.49 7.26
CA LEU A 126 -13.22 -1.55 6.39
C LEU A 126 -12.94 -0.24 5.66
N PHE A 127 -13.70 0.83 5.94
CA PHE A 127 -13.56 2.11 5.27
C PHE A 127 -13.58 3.28 6.25
N ASP A 128 -12.78 4.30 5.94
CA ASP A 128 -12.81 5.59 6.62
C ASP A 128 -13.33 6.67 5.65
N VAL A 129 -13.97 7.71 6.20
CA VAL A 129 -14.43 8.86 5.43
C VAL A 129 -13.27 9.81 5.19
N VAL A 130 -13.14 10.31 3.96
CA VAL A 130 -12.19 11.37 3.63
C VAL A 130 -12.67 12.68 4.26
N HIS A 131 -11.86 13.27 5.14
CA HIS A 131 -12.13 14.56 5.79
C HIS A 131 -11.51 15.74 5.04
#